data_AF-S7TX08-F1
#
_entry.id   AF-S7TX08-F1
#
_cell.length_a   1.000
_cell.length_b   1.000
_cell.length_c   1.000
_cell.angle_alpha   90.00
_cell.angle_beta   90.00
_cell.angle_gamma   90.00
#
_symmetry.space_group_name_H-M   'P 1'
#
loop_
_entity.id
_entity.type
_entity.pdbx_description
1 polymer ?
#
loop_
_entity_poly.entity_id
_entity_poly.type
_entity_poly.pdbx_seq_one_letter_code
_entity_poly.pdbx_strand_id
1 'polypeptide(L)'
;MTNVTDDTAPDPANDLVNDLANDLAARCDVLEECYEFMLAYAAQGLNGEACGQASRLREFLASASTAAAGLQDAYAALIPALVAHGGGDGDEARARHEAFLPVLGRDAERALAALDLARVQPRLSSQLIDNLNASLHLRTLLTDLFLIDEIVRIVLPRPDCAPDAAALAEAD
;
A
#
# COMPACT_ATOMS: atom_id res chain seq x y z
N MET A 1 -42.39 11.98 -21.11
CA MET A 1 -41.46 13.00 -21.63
C MET A 1 -41.20 13.93 -20.46
N THR A 2 -40.09 13.81 -19.74
CA THR A 2 -38.74 14.05 -20.26
C THR A 2 -37.73 13.10 -19.61
N ASN A 3 -36.84 12.55 -20.44
CA ASN A 3 -35.59 11.92 -20.03
C ASN A 3 -34.74 12.93 -19.25
N VAL A 4 -34.18 12.52 -18.11
CA VAL A 4 -32.89 13.04 -17.65
C VAL A 4 -31.94 11.87 -17.78
N THR A 5 -31.15 11.93 -18.85
CA THR A 5 -30.01 11.04 -19.09
C THR A 5 -29.02 11.23 -17.96
N ASP A 6 -28.79 10.14 -17.25
CA ASP A 6 -27.52 9.83 -16.60
C ASP A 6 -26.41 10.01 -17.65
N ASP A 7 -25.71 11.13 -17.59
CA ASP A 7 -24.56 11.47 -18.43
C ASP A 7 -23.43 11.85 -17.47
N THR A 8 -22.95 10.84 -16.74
CA THR A 8 -21.74 10.91 -15.92
C THR A 8 -20.53 10.90 -16.86
N ALA A 9 -20.28 12.04 -17.50
CA ALA A 9 -18.99 12.29 -18.13
C ALA A 9 -17.89 12.20 -17.04
N PRO A 10 -16.78 11.51 -17.29
CA PRO A 10 -15.70 11.38 -16.32
C PRO A 10 -15.15 12.77 -15.96
N ASP A 11 -15.09 13.08 -14.66
CA ASP A 11 -14.39 14.26 -14.15
C ASP A 11 -12.89 13.95 -14.12
N PRO A 12 -12.06 14.61 -14.95
CA PRO A 12 -10.63 14.29 -15.06
C PRO A 12 -9.87 14.49 -13.74
N ALA A 13 -10.35 15.34 -12.83
CA ALA A 13 -9.74 15.51 -11.52
C ALA A 13 -10.02 14.30 -10.62
N ASN A 14 -11.24 13.75 -10.69
CA ASN A 14 -11.63 12.56 -9.93
C ASN A 14 -10.91 11.30 -10.45
N ASP A 15 -10.75 11.19 -11.77
CA ASP A 15 -10.00 10.08 -12.39
C ASP A 15 -8.54 10.06 -11.95
N LEU A 16 -7.87 11.22 -11.93
CA LEU A 16 -6.49 11.31 -11.45
C LEU A 16 -6.36 10.88 -9.99
N VAL A 17 -7.29 11.30 -9.12
CA VAL A 17 -7.28 10.91 -7.70
C VAL A 17 -7.51 9.42 -7.55
N ASN A 18 -8.44 8.84 -8.32
CA ASN A 18 -8.68 7.40 -8.34
C ASN A 18 -7.46 6.62 -8.81
N ASP A 19 -6.77 7.09 -9.86
CA ASP A 19 -5.54 6.48 -10.36
C ASP A 19 -4.42 6.51 -9.32
N LEU A 20 -4.25 7.64 -8.62
CA LEU A 20 -3.27 7.76 -7.53
C LEU A 20 -3.61 6.84 -6.35
N ALA A 21 -4.89 6.76 -5.97
CA ALA A 21 -5.35 5.89 -4.88
C ALA A 21 -5.17 4.41 -5.26
N ASN A 22 -5.45 4.06 -6.51
CA ASN A 22 -5.25 2.70 -7.03
C ASN A 22 -3.76 2.35 -7.16
N ASP A 23 -2.88 3.28 -7.52
CA ASP A 23 -1.43 3.07 -7.50
C ASP A 23 -0.94 2.75 -6.09
N LEU A 24 -1.38 3.51 -5.08
CA LEU A 24 -1.00 3.25 -3.70
C LEU A 24 -1.52 1.91 -3.20
N ALA A 25 -2.80 1.59 -3.46
CA ALA A 25 -3.38 0.30 -3.10
C ALA A 25 -2.65 -0.87 -3.77
N ALA A 26 -2.33 -0.76 -5.06
CA ALA A 26 -1.58 -1.78 -5.78
C ALA A 26 -0.17 -1.99 -5.20
N ARG A 27 0.49 -0.94 -4.70
CA ARG A 27 1.76 -1.07 -3.99
C ARG A 27 1.59 -1.81 -2.66
N CYS A 28 0.55 -1.50 -1.88
CA CYS A 28 0.23 -2.22 -0.65
C CYS A 28 0.02 -3.71 -0.95
N ASP A 29 -0.79 -4.05 -1.95
CA ASP A 29 -1.06 -5.43 -2.36
C ASP A 29 0.24 -6.18 -2.70
N VAL A 30 1.12 -5.57 -3.49
CA VAL A 30 2.41 -6.18 -3.88
C VAL A 30 3.31 -6.46 -2.67
N LEU A 31 3.35 -5.55 -1.68
CA LEU A 31 4.12 -5.75 -0.46
C LEU A 31 3.51 -6.83 0.43
N GLU A 32 2.18 -6.86 0.55
CA GLU A 32 1.44 -7.86 1.32
C GLU A 32 1.62 -9.26 0.72
N GLU A 33 1.39 -9.42 -0.59
CA GLU A 33 1.59 -10.69 -1.29
C GLU A 33 3.02 -11.21 -1.15
N CYS A 34 4.02 -10.33 -1.26
CA CYS A 34 5.41 -10.69 -1.04
C CYS A 34 5.64 -11.19 0.39
N TYR A 35 5.08 -10.50 1.39
CA TYR A 35 5.23 -10.87 2.79
C TYR A 35 4.56 -12.21 3.10
N GLU A 36 3.34 -12.44 2.61
CA GLU A 36 2.65 -13.72 2.74
C GLU A 36 3.40 -14.87 2.09
N PHE A 37 3.92 -14.65 0.87
CA PHE A 37 4.74 -15.64 0.19
C PHE A 37 6.00 -15.95 0.99
N MET A 38 6.66 -14.94 1.58
CA MET A 38 7.83 -15.13 2.44
C MET A 38 7.51 -15.91 3.71
N LEU A 39 6.34 -15.71 4.34
CA LEU A 39 5.91 -16.50 5.50
C LEU A 39 5.75 -17.98 5.12
N ALA A 40 5.08 -18.26 3.99
CA ALA A 40 4.92 -19.61 3.49
C ALA A 40 6.27 -20.25 3.10
N TYR A 41 7.19 -19.47 2.53
CA TYR A 41 8.54 -19.93 2.18
C TYR A 41 9.39 -20.26 3.41
N ALA A 42 9.34 -19.41 4.44
CA ALA A 42 10.05 -19.62 5.71
C ALA A 42 9.59 -20.90 6.42
N ALA A 43 8.29 -21.19 6.40
CA ALA A 43 7.71 -22.38 7.03
C ALA A 43 8.17 -23.72 6.41
N GLN A 44 8.74 -23.71 5.20
CA GLN A 44 9.18 -24.95 4.52
C GLN A 44 10.51 -25.51 5.06
N GLY A 45 11.31 -24.73 5.79
CA GLY A 45 12.58 -25.20 6.36
C GLY A 45 13.65 -25.57 5.32
N LEU A 46 13.62 -24.95 4.14
CA LEU A 46 14.54 -25.22 3.04
C LEU A 46 15.94 -24.63 3.28
N ASN A 47 16.98 -25.37 2.92
CA ASN A 47 18.37 -24.91 3.00
C ASN A 47 18.82 -24.05 1.79
N GLY A 48 17.91 -23.76 0.85
CA GLY A 48 18.14 -22.85 -0.29
C GLY A 48 18.27 -23.50 -1.68
N GLU A 49 17.82 -24.75 -1.85
CA GLU A 49 17.99 -25.53 -3.10
C GLU A 49 16.69 -25.93 -3.80
N ALA A 50 15.51 -25.50 -3.34
CA ALA A 50 14.24 -25.81 -4.02
C ALA A 50 14.15 -25.05 -5.35
N CYS A 51 14.57 -25.73 -6.43
CA CYS A 51 14.56 -25.21 -7.79
C CYS A 51 13.12 -24.82 -8.19
N GLY A 52 12.91 -23.57 -8.62
CA GLY A 52 11.61 -23.00 -9.02
C GLY A 52 10.94 -22.10 -7.98
N GLN A 53 10.94 -22.46 -6.70
CA GLN A 53 10.38 -21.56 -5.66
C GLN A 53 11.30 -20.39 -5.33
N ALA A 54 12.62 -20.61 -5.35
CA ALA A 54 13.59 -19.56 -5.10
C ALA A 54 13.62 -18.49 -6.20
N SER A 55 13.31 -18.83 -7.46
CA SER A 55 13.18 -17.84 -8.54
C SER A 55 11.93 -16.99 -8.35
N ARG A 56 10.79 -17.62 -8.05
CA ARG A 56 9.54 -16.90 -7.75
C ARG A 56 9.68 -15.98 -6.53
N LEU A 57 10.38 -16.43 -5.50
CA LEU A 57 10.70 -15.60 -4.34
C LEU A 57 11.50 -14.35 -4.74
N ARG A 58 12.49 -14.47 -5.64
CA ARG A 58 13.26 -13.32 -6.13
C ARG A 58 12.40 -12.33 -6.92
N GLU A 59 11.43 -12.84 -7.68
CA GLU A 59 10.46 -12.00 -8.38
C GLU A 59 9.60 -11.21 -7.38
N PHE A 60 9.04 -11.88 -6.36
CA PHE A 60 8.31 -11.20 -5.28
C PHE A 60 9.15 -10.14 -4.56
N LEU A 61 10.39 -10.47 -4.17
CA LEU A 61 11.30 -9.51 -3.53
C LEU A 61 11.62 -8.31 -4.43
N ALA A 62 11.79 -8.53 -5.74
CA ALA A 62 12.05 -7.46 -6.70
C ALA A 62 10.82 -6.56 -6.90
N SER A 63 9.62 -7.14 -7.01
CA SER A 63 8.36 -6.41 -7.09
C SER A 63 8.10 -5.60 -5.83
N ALA A 64 8.28 -6.19 -4.64
CA ALA A 64 8.15 -5.48 -3.37
C ALA A 64 9.15 -4.32 -3.24
N SER A 65 10.40 -4.51 -3.68
CA SER A 65 11.39 -3.43 -3.69
C SER A 65 10.99 -2.30 -4.66
N THR A 66 10.37 -2.63 -5.79
CA THR A 66 9.88 -1.64 -6.74
C THR A 66 8.67 -0.88 -6.19
N ALA A 67 7.72 -1.60 -5.59
CA ALA A 67 6.52 -1.01 -4.99
C ALA A 67 6.85 -0.09 -3.80
N ALA A 68 7.82 -0.49 -2.97
CA ALA A 68 8.27 0.30 -1.83
C ALA A 68 9.05 1.56 -2.25
N ALA A 69 9.71 1.54 -3.40
CA ALA A 69 10.41 2.70 -3.93
C ALA A 69 9.42 3.81 -4.32
N GLY A 70 9.66 5.04 -3.82
CA GLY A 70 8.80 6.19 -4.13
C GLY A 70 7.45 6.20 -3.40
N LEU A 71 7.26 5.37 -2.36
CA LEU A 71 6.05 5.39 -1.53
C LEU A 71 5.75 6.77 -0.93
N GLN A 72 6.78 7.48 -0.48
CA GLN A 72 6.62 8.82 0.07
C GLN A 72 6.00 9.77 -0.96
N ASP A 73 6.45 9.72 -2.22
CA ASP A 73 5.97 10.60 -3.28
C ASP A 73 4.54 10.21 -3.70
N ALA A 74 4.27 8.91 -3.80
CA ALA A 74 2.93 8.40 -4.09
C ALA A 74 1.91 8.86 -3.03
N TYR A 75 2.27 8.77 -1.74
CA TYR A 75 1.42 9.26 -0.67
C TYR A 75 1.28 10.80 -0.67
N ALA A 76 2.39 11.53 -0.91
CA ALA A 76 2.38 12.99 -0.99
C ALA A 76 1.40 13.51 -2.07
N ALA A 77 1.32 12.81 -3.20
CA ALA A 77 0.41 13.16 -4.29
C ALA A 77 -1.08 13.07 -3.90
N LEU A 78 -1.42 12.23 -2.91
CA LEU A 78 -2.80 12.05 -2.43
C LEU A 78 -3.21 13.06 -1.35
N ILE A 79 -2.25 13.70 -0.66
CA ILE A 79 -2.54 14.62 0.45
C ILE A 79 -3.56 15.72 0.08
N PRO A 80 -3.49 16.39 -1.09
CA PRO A 80 -4.47 17.41 -1.46
C PRO A 80 -5.90 16.85 -1.51
N ALA A 81 -6.09 15.65 -2.05
CA ALA A 81 -7.39 14.99 -2.13
C ALA A 81 -7.88 14.55 -0.76
N LEU A 82 -6.99 13.98 0.07
CA LEU A 82 -7.31 13.57 1.44
C LEU A 82 -7.78 14.76 2.29
N VAL A 83 -7.10 15.90 2.18
CA VAL A 83 -7.48 17.12 2.90
C VAL A 83 -8.80 17.71 2.39
N ALA A 84 -9.05 17.64 1.08
CA ALA A 84 -10.28 18.16 0.49
C ALA A 84 -11.53 17.34 0.90
N HIS A 85 -11.38 16.03 1.11
CA HIS A 85 -12.50 15.12 1.38
C HIS A 85 -12.60 14.67 2.85
N GLY A 86 -11.54 14.81 3.66
CA GLY A 86 -11.46 14.25 5.02
C GLY A 86 -12.30 14.99 6.08
N GLY A 87 -12.87 16.15 5.75
CA GLY A 87 -13.58 17.00 6.70
C GLY A 87 -12.68 17.61 7.79
N GLY A 88 -13.24 18.52 8.59
CA GLY A 88 -12.51 19.17 9.70
C GLY A 88 -11.59 20.32 9.26
N ASP A 89 -10.57 20.61 10.08
CA ASP A 89 -9.57 21.66 9.81
C ASP A 89 -8.55 21.15 8.78
N GLY A 90 -8.66 21.65 7.55
CA GLY A 90 -7.82 21.23 6.44
C GLY A 90 -6.34 21.61 6.60
N ASP A 91 -6.02 22.68 7.33
CA ASP A 91 -4.63 23.09 7.57
C ASP A 91 -3.98 22.17 8.59
N GLU A 92 -4.71 21.82 9.67
CA GLU A 92 -4.22 20.82 10.62
C GLU A 92 -4.06 19.45 9.95
N ALA A 93 -5.07 18.98 9.20
CA ALA A 93 -5.02 17.70 8.50
C ALA A 93 -3.80 17.61 7.57
N ARG A 94 -3.60 18.65 6.75
CA ARG A 94 -2.42 18.76 5.87
C ARG A 94 -1.12 18.65 6.65
N ALA A 95 -0.98 19.41 7.73
CA ALA A 95 0.24 19.40 8.55
C ALA A 95 0.53 18.01 9.15
N ARG A 96 -0.50 17.25 9.54
CA ARG A 96 -0.33 15.87 10.05
C ARG A 96 0.13 14.91 8.96
N HIS A 97 -0.45 14.98 7.77
CA HIS A 97 -0.03 14.16 6.63
C HIS A 97 1.41 14.47 6.20
N GLU A 98 1.74 15.75 6.05
CA GLU A 98 3.08 16.19 5.67
C GLU A 98 4.14 15.80 6.72
N ALA A 99 3.80 15.84 8.01
CA ALA A 99 4.68 15.39 9.08
C ALA A 99 4.95 13.87 9.06
N PHE A 100 4.05 13.07 8.48
CA PHE A 100 4.22 11.62 8.36
C PHE A 100 5.08 11.20 7.17
N LEU A 101 5.16 12.01 6.10
CA LEU A 101 5.99 11.73 4.93
C LEU A 101 7.44 11.31 5.25
N PRO A 102 8.22 12.04 6.06
CA PRO A 102 9.59 11.64 6.38
C PRO A 102 9.67 10.37 7.23
N VAL A 103 8.61 10.00 7.96
CA VAL A 103 8.54 8.72 8.68
C VAL A 103 8.40 7.58 7.67
N LEU A 104 7.38 7.65 6.81
CA LEU A 104 7.13 6.69 5.74
C LEU A 104 8.36 6.52 4.84
N GLY A 105 8.98 7.61 4.39
CA GLY A 105 10.15 7.56 3.53
C GLY A 105 11.32 6.82 4.17
N ARG A 106 11.61 7.10 5.45
CA ARG A 106 12.71 6.46 6.17
C ARG A 106 12.46 4.97 6.39
N ASP A 107 11.23 4.59 6.71
CA ASP A 107 10.90 3.19 6.95
C ASP A 107 10.83 2.40 5.64
N ALA A 108 10.41 3.03 4.53
CA ALA A 108 10.56 2.48 3.18
C ALA A 108 12.02 2.24 2.81
N GLU A 109 12.91 3.23 3.00
CA GLU A 109 14.35 3.09 2.73
C GLU A 109 15.00 1.95 3.52
N ARG A 110 14.63 1.79 4.79
CA ARG A 110 15.16 0.72 5.66
C ARG A 110 14.66 -0.66 5.24
N ALA A 111 13.38 -0.79 4.89
CA ALA A 111 12.83 -2.03 4.40
C ALA A 111 13.45 -2.42 3.05
N LEU A 112 13.61 -1.47 2.13
CA LEU A 112 14.30 -1.65 0.85
C LEU A 112 15.71 -2.21 1.03
N ALA A 113 16.51 -1.61 1.91
CA ALA A 113 17.86 -2.08 2.18
C ALA A 113 17.88 -3.54 2.67
N ALA A 114 16.91 -3.96 3.49
CA ALA A 114 16.79 -5.33 3.96
C ALA A 114 16.34 -6.30 2.85
N LEU A 115 15.34 -5.90 2.05
CA LEU A 115 14.84 -6.69 0.91
C LEU A 115 15.94 -6.93 -0.13
N ASP A 116 16.66 -5.88 -0.53
CA ASP A 116 17.74 -5.99 -1.52
C ASP A 116 18.94 -6.78 -1.00
N LEU A 117 19.28 -6.65 0.29
CA LEU A 117 20.33 -7.46 0.91
C LEU A 117 19.98 -8.95 0.87
N ALA A 118 18.73 -9.32 1.15
CA ALA A 118 18.31 -10.71 1.02
C ALA A 118 18.30 -11.15 -0.45
N ARG A 119 17.74 -10.31 -1.34
CA ARG A 119 17.57 -10.61 -2.77
C ARG A 119 18.88 -10.85 -3.51
N VAL A 120 19.97 -10.18 -3.15
CA VAL A 120 21.28 -10.35 -3.80
C VAL A 120 21.99 -11.66 -3.40
N GLN A 121 21.53 -12.35 -2.34
CA GLN A 121 22.19 -13.57 -1.90
C GLN A 121 22.10 -14.68 -2.97
N PRO A 122 23.18 -15.43 -3.24
CA PRO A 122 23.16 -16.54 -4.20
C PRO A 122 22.18 -17.65 -3.82
N ARG A 123 21.95 -17.85 -2.51
CA ARG A 123 21.04 -18.85 -1.95
C ARG A 123 20.09 -18.17 -0.99
N LEU A 124 18.80 -18.44 -1.13
CA LEU A 124 17.75 -17.95 -0.25
C LEU A 124 17.29 -19.12 0.61
N SER A 125 17.83 -19.27 1.82
CA SER A 125 17.33 -20.31 2.74
C SER A 125 16.05 -19.84 3.43
N SER A 126 15.21 -20.78 3.87
CA SER A 126 14.03 -20.46 4.67
C SER A 126 14.40 -19.68 5.93
N GLN A 127 15.54 -19.99 6.58
CA GLN A 127 16.00 -19.24 7.75
C GLN A 127 16.40 -17.79 7.43
N LEU A 128 16.99 -17.53 6.26
CA LEU A 128 17.29 -16.17 5.84
C LEU A 128 16.00 -15.35 5.68
N ILE A 129 14.99 -15.96 5.05
CA ILE A 129 13.68 -15.33 4.81
C ILE A 129 12.90 -15.18 6.13
N ASP A 130 13.00 -16.15 7.03
CA ASP A 130 12.44 -16.05 8.38
C ASP A 130 13.04 -14.87 9.16
N ASN A 131 14.36 -14.71 9.11
CA ASN A 131 15.04 -13.56 9.72
C ASN A 131 14.62 -12.22 9.07
N LEU A 132 14.39 -12.21 7.76
CA LEU A 132 13.87 -11.04 7.04
C LEU A 132 12.44 -10.71 7.50
N ASN A 133 11.56 -11.70 7.63
CA ASN A 133 10.20 -11.52 8.14
C ASN A 133 10.17 -11.04 9.60
N ALA A 134 11.17 -11.44 10.40
CA ALA A 134 11.36 -10.97 11.76
C ALA A 134 11.96 -9.55 11.85
N SER A 135 12.40 -8.97 10.73
CA SER A 135 12.96 -7.62 10.69
C SER A 135 11.92 -6.59 11.08
N LEU A 136 12.23 -5.79 12.11
CA LEU A 136 11.39 -4.68 12.53
C LEU A 136 11.15 -3.70 11.37
N HIS A 137 12.15 -3.44 10.54
CA HIS A 137 12.05 -2.47 9.45
C HIS A 137 10.95 -2.82 8.43
N LEU A 138 10.86 -4.09 8.05
CA LEU A 138 9.83 -4.56 7.12
C LEU A 138 8.44 -4.50 7.75
N ARG A 139 8.33 -4.89 9.03
CA ARG A 139 7.06 -4.85 9.76
C ARG A 139 6.55 -3.42 9.99
N THR A 140 7.45 -2.47 10.27
CA THR A 140 7.09 -1.05 10.40
C THR A 140 6.52 -0.54 9.08
N LEU A 141 7.21 -0.74 7.96
CA LEU A 141 6.70 -0.31 6.66
C LEU A 141 5.32 -0.90 6.34
N LEU A 142 5.11 -2.21 6.54
CA LEU A 142 3.80 -2.84 6.31
C LEU A 142 2.70 -2.20 7.18
N THR A 143 3.03 -1.85 8.42
CA THR A 143 2.08 -1.20 9.33
C THR A 143 1.76 0.23 8.87
N ASP A 144 2.75 0.98 8.40
CA ASP A 144 2.55 2.33 7.84
C ASP A 144 1.64 2.28 6.61
N LEU A 145 1.85 1.29 5.74
CA LEU A 145 1.03 1.08 4.55
C LEU A 145 -0.41 0.73 4.88
N PHE A 146 -0.64 -0.20 5.81
CA PHE A 146 -2.01 -0.53 6.23
C PHE A 146 -2.73 0.65 6.88
N LEU A 147 -2.02 1.47 7.65
CA LEU A 147 -2.58 2.68 8.22
C LEU A 147 -2.97 3.69 7.13
N ILE A 148 -2.08 3.95 6.18
CA ILE A 148 -2.34 4.88 5.08
C ILE A 148 -3.47 4.38 4.18
N ASP A 149 -3.45 3.11 3.79
CA ASP A 149 -4.44 2.52 2.90
C ASP A 149 -5.85 2.59 3.51
N GLU A 150 -5.96 2.32 4.82
CA GLU A 150 -7.23 2.48 5.53
C GLU A 150 -7.69 3.95 5.55
N ILE A 151 -6.79 4.91 5.78
CA ILE A 151 -7.12 6.34 5.71
C ILE A 151 -7.63 6.73 4.32
N VAL A 152 -6.96 6.27 3.27
CA VAL A 152 -7.37 6.52 1.88
C VAL A 152 -8.76 5.92 1.61
N ARG A 153 -9.03 4.70 2.04
CA ARG A 153 -10.33 4.05 1.87
C ARG A 153 -11.47 4.75 2.63
N ILE A 154 -11.19 5.29 3.82
CA ILE A 154 -12.17 6.05 4.62
C ILE A 154 -12.49 7.40 3.95
N VAL A 155 -11.46 8.12 3.50
CA VAL A 155 -11.60 9.51 3.04
C VAL A 155 -11.98 9.61 1.57
N LEU A 156 -11.50 8.68 0.74
CA LEU A 156 -11.75 8.60 -0.69
C LEU A 156 -12.46 7.27 -1.01
N PRO A 157 -13.72 7.10 -0.57
CA PRO A 157 -14.46 5.87 -0.82
C PRO A 157 -14.63 5.65 -2.31
N ARG A 158 -14.34 4.43 -2.78
CA ARG A 158 -14.61 4.05 -4.17
C ARG A 158 -16.13 4.16 -4.43
N PRO A 159 -16.55 4.56 -5.65
CA PRO A 159 -17.95 4.76 -6.00
C PRO A 159 -18.84 3.52 -5.75
N ASP A 160 -18.25 2.33 -5.75
CA ASP A 160 -18.95 1.06 -5.50
C ASP A 160 -19.22 0.79 -4.00
N CYS A 161 -18.66 1.62 -3.10
CA CYS A 161 -18.75 1.50 -1.64
C CYS A 161 -19.44 2.72 -1.01
N ALA A 162 -20.43 3.31 -1.71
CA ALA A 162 -21.37 4.18 -1.02
C ALA A 162 -22.25 3.30 -0.11
N PRO A 163 -22.32 3.55 1.21
CA PRO A 163 -23.41 2.97 2.00
C PRO A 163 -24.71 3.44 1.37
N ASP A 164 -25.64 2.52 1.15
CA ASP A 164 -26.96 2.83 0.64
C ASP A 164 -27.52 4.00 1.47
N ALA A 165 -27.69 5.17 0.86
CA ALA A 165 -28.11 6.38 1.54
C ALA A 165 -29.47 6.20 2.25
N ALA A 166 -30.22 5.15 1.89
CA ALA A 166 -31.43 4.71 2.57
C ALA A 166 -31.19 4.16 3.99
N ALA A 167 -30.02 3.59 4.31
CA ALA A 167 -29.78 2.94 5.61
C ALA A 167 -29.51 3.93 6.76
N LEU A 168 -29.14 5.18 6.47
CA LEU A 168 -28.91 6.22 7.46
C LEU A 168 -30.15 7.08 7.76
N ALA A 169 -31.23 6.94 6.97
CA ALA A 169 -32.47 7.69 7.14
C ALA A 169 -33.52 6.97 8.01
N GLU A 170 -33.31 5.70 8.36
CA GLU A 170 -34.24 4.89 9.17
C GLU A 170 -33.82 4.76 10.66
N ALA A 171 -32.80 5.52 11.08
CA ALA A 171 -32.27 5.47 12.44
C ALA A 171 -32.64 6.67 13.34
N ASP A 172 -33.66 7.46 12.96
CA ASP A 172 -34.26 8.53 13.78
C ASP A 172 -35.78 8.31 13.97
#